data_AF-A0A226I6Q6-F1
#
_entry.id   AF-A0A226I6Q6-F1
#
_cell.length_a   1.000
_cell.length_b   1.000
_cell.length_c   1.000
_cell.angle_alpha   90.00
_cell.angle_beta   90.00
_cell.angle_gamma   90.00
#
_symmetry.space_group_name_H-M   'P 1'
#
loop_
_entity.id
_entity.type
_entity.pdbx_description
1 polymer ?
#
loop_
_entity_poly.entity_id
_entity_poly.type
_entity_poly.pdbx_seq_one_letter_code
_entity_poly.pdbx_strand_id
1 'polypeptide(L)'
;MRFFRAIFSGILVWIAVSLSFYVLEKVYFLEQSFLWQSILTIVFIVFFAIGAAKFYYRKEYKMSGLQLGIIMSVTALILDVFITVPYVEIPNGRSYESFFTSPVLWILAFTNAFTVYIWKKRQDLKKTPV
;
A
#
# COMPACT_ATOMS: atom_id res chain seq x y z
N MET A 1 -13.78 11.94 -11.77
CA MET A 1 -13.73 10.60 -12.41
C MET A 1 -13.40 9.56 -11.35
N ARG A 2 -14.19 8.48 -11.22
CA ARG A 2 -14.07 7.50 -10.12
C ARG A 2 -12.69 6.82 -10.10
N PHE A 3 -12.20 6.39 -11.25
CA PHE A 3 -10.89 5.75 -11.40
C PHE A 3 -9.71 6.65 -11.04
N PHE A 4 -9.71 7.91 -11.49
CA PHE A 4 -8.62 8.85 -11.19
C PHE A 4 -8.38 9.00 -9.68
N ARG A 5 -9.47 8.99 -8.88
CA ARG A 5 -9.36 9.08 -7.43
C ARG A 5 -8.90 7.78 -6.78
N ALA A 6 -9.21 6.63 -7.38
CA ALA A 6 -8.70 5.33 -6.92
C ALA A 6 -7.19 5.23 -7.15
N ILE A 7 -6.72 5.66 -8.33
CA ILE A 7 -5.29 5.77 -8.65
C ILE A 7 -4.61 6.73 -7.66
N PHE A 8 -5.20 7.91 -7.44
CA PHE A 8 -4.65 8.86 -6.46
C PHE A 8 -4.56 8.29 -5.04
N SER A 9 -5.57 7.54 -4.60
CA SER A 9 -5.50 6.79 -3.33
C SER A 9 -4.38 5.76 -3.31
N GLY A 10 -4.10 5.10 -4.45
CA GLY A 10 -2.97 4.17 -4.60
C GLY A 10 -1.62 4.89 -4.49
N ILE A 11 -1.47 6.03 -5.17
CA ILE A 11 -0.27 6.90 -5.08
C ILE A 11 -0.03 7.30 -3.62
N LEU A 12 -1.07 7.71 -2.89
CA LEU A 12 -0.93 8.08 -1.47
C LEU A 12 -0.42 6.94 -0.60
N VAL A 13 -0.90 5.71 -0.82
CA VAL A 13 -0.41 4.53 -0.10
C VAL A 13 1.04 4.25 -0.47
N TRP A 14 1.38 4.30 -1.76
CA TRP A 14 2.74 4.09 -2.23
C TRP A 14 3.73 5.11 -1.63
N ILE A 15 3.37 6.40 -1.59
CA ILE A 15 4.18 7.45 -0.95
C ILE A 15 4.36 7.14 0.54
N ALA A 16 3.28 6.78 1.26
CA ALA A 16 3.35 6.50 2.69
C ALA A 16 4.21 5.28 3.01
N VAL A 17 4.12 4.22 2.21
CA VAL A 17 4.94 3.00 2.34
C VAL A 17 6.40 3.29 2.03
N SER A 18 6.68 3.96 0.90
CA SER A 18 8.04 4.31 0.50
C SER A 18 8.72 5.24 1.51
N LEU A 19 7.98 6.23 2.00
CA LEU A 19 8.45 7.13 3.06
C LEU A 19 8.69 6.37 4.38
N SER A 20 7.88 5.37 4.70
CA SER A 20 8.07 4.54 5.90
C SER A 20 9.40 3.80 5.82
N PHE A 21 9.71 3.13 4.70
CA PHE A 21 11.01 2.48 4.50
C PHE A 21 12.16 3.48 4.61
N TYR A 22 12.06 4.63 3.93
CA TYR A 22 13.09 5.68 3.99
C TYR A 22 13.35 6.21 5.40
N VAL A 23 12.30 6.39 6.20
CA VAL A 23 12.45 6.86 7.59
C VAL A 23 13.02 5.75 8.47
N LEU A 24 12.54 4.53 8.33
CA LEU A 24 12.98 3.38 9.14
C LEU A 24 14.46 3.03 8.89
N GLU A 25 14.95 3.24 7.67
CA GLU A 25 16.37 3.07 7.31
C GLU A 25 17.28 4.05 8.05
N LYS A 26 16.78 5.25 8.41
CA LYS A 26 17.54 6.26 9.17
C LYS A 26 17.50 6.08 10.69
N VAL A 27 16.73 5.12 11.19
CA VAL A 27 16.62 4.87 12.63
C VAL A 27 17.72 3.89 13.05
N TYR A 28 18.61 4.34 13.93
CA TYR A 28 19.84 3.63 14.36
C TYR A 28 19.62 2.17 14.83
N PHE A 29 18.43 1.84 15.35
CA PHE A 29 18.08 0.47 15.80
C PHE A 29 17.50 -0.42 14.69
N LEU A 30 16.99 0.15 13.61
CA LEU A 30 16.23 -0.55 12.57
C LEU A 30 16.97 -0.60 11.23
N GLU A 31 18.00 0.24 11.05
CA GLU A 31 18.87 0.27 9.88
C GLU A 31 19.44 -1.12 9.54
N GLN A 32 19.81 -1.91 10.55
CA GLN A 32 20.50 -3.19 10.34
C GLN A 32 19.56 -4.37 10.01
N SER A 33 18.23 -4.21 10.12
CA SER A 33 17.31 -5.33 9.95
C SER A 33 16.14 -5.01 9.03
N PHE A 34 16.30 -5.41 7.77
CA PHE A 34 15.24 -5.37 6.75
C PHE A 34 13.95 -6.08 7.20
N LEU A 35 14.06 -7.13 8.00
CA LEU A 35 12.90 -7.85 8.54
C LEU A 35 12.06 -6.96 9.48
N TRP A 36 12.70 -6.26 10.41
CA TRP A 36 11.99 -5.36 11.32
C TRP A 36 11.36 -4.17 10.60
N GLN A 37 12.07 -3.60 9.62
CA GLN A 37 11.52 -2.54 8.75
C GLN A 37 10.28 -3.03 7.99
N SER A 38 10.35 -4.25 7.44
CA SER A 38 9.25 -4.88 6.71
C SER A 38 8.03 -5.13 7.61
N ILE A 39 8.24 -5.69 8.81
CA ILE A 39 7.16 -5.97 9.77
C ILE A 39 6.46 -4.66 10.17
N LEU A 40 7.21 -3.62 10.51
CA LEU A 40 6.64 -2.33 10.87
C LEU A 40 5.85 -1.71 9.71
N THR A 41 6.39 -1.77 8.50
CA THR A 41 5.70 -1.25 7.31
C THR A 41 4.42 -2.04 7.00
N ILE A 42 4.40 -3.35 7.22
CA ILE A 42 3.18 -4.19 7.11
C ILE A 42 2.13 -3.77 8.14
N VAL A 43 2.52 -3.38 9.35
CA VAL A 43 1.57 -2.83 10.34
C VAL A 43 1.06 -1.46 9.89
N PHE A 44 1.94 -0.59 9.39
CA PHE A 44 1.58 0.76 8.96
C PHE A 44 0.69 0.78 7.72
N ILE A 45 0.88 -0.15 6.77
CA ILE A 45 0.07 -0.20 5.55
C ILE A 45 -1.42 -0.39 5.84
N VAL A 46 -1.78 -1.03 6.95
CA VAL A 46 -3.18 -1.17 7.38
C VAL A 46 -3.79 0.21 7.63
N PHE A 47 -3.08 1.08 8.36
CA PHE A 47 -3.55 2.44 8.64
C PHE A 47 -3.59 3.30 7.37
N PHE A 48 -2.56 3.19 6.53
CA PHE A 48 -2.49 3.92 5.25
C PHE A 48 -3.62 3.51 4.31
N ALA A 49 -3.88 2.21 4.18
CA ALA A 49 -4.96 1.66 3.36
C ALA A 49 -6.33 2.15 3.83
N ILE A 50 -6.59 2.15 5.14
CA ILE A 50 -7.83 2.68 5.72
C ILE A 50 -7.97 4.18 5.43
N GLY A 51 -6.90 4.96 5.61
CA GLY A 51 -6.89 6.40 5.34
C GLY A 51 -7.20 6.71 3.88
N ALA A 52 -6.52 6.02 2.96
CA ALA A 52 -6.70 6.18 1.52
C ALA A 52 -8.08 5.70 1.04
N ALA A 53 -8.62 4.63 1.61
CA ALA A 53 -9.99 4.17 1.37
C ALA A 53 -11.01 5.21 1.87
N LYS A 54 -10.84 5.73 3.09
CA LYS A 54 -11.69 6.79 3.64
C LYS A 54 -11.67 8.02 2.73
N PHE A 55 -10.50 8.43 2.24
CA PHE A 55 -10.37 9.54 1.28
C PHE A 55 -11.16 9.28 -0.01
N TYR A 56 -11.04 8.08 -0.58
CA TYR A 56 -11.77 7.69 -1.79
C TYR A 56 -13.29 7.76 -1.61
N TYR A 57 -13.81 7.12 -0.56
CA TYR A 57 -15.25 6.98 -0.31
C TYR A 57 -15.94 8.24 0.23
N ARG A 58 -15.21 9.35 0.51
CA ARG A 58 -15.83 10.65 0.87
C ARG A 58 -16.80 11.19 -0.19
N LYS A 59 -16.74 10.72 -1.43
CA LYS A 59 -17.65 11.13 -2.53
C LYS A 59 -18.73 10.07 -2.87
N GLU A 60 -19.03 9.17 -1.94
CA GLU A 60 -20.11 8.17 -2.06
C GLU A 60 -20.03 7.28 -3.32
N TYR A 61 -18.83 6.95 -3.77
CA TYR A 61 -18.65 6.08 -4.91
C TYR A 61 -19.06 4.62 -4.59
N LYS A 62 -19.83 4.01 -5.49
CA LYS A 62 -20.34 2.62 -5.37
C LYS A 62 -19.31 1.52 -5.72
N MET A 63 -18.03 1.84 -5.81
CA MET A 63 -17.01 0.84 -6.14
C MET A 63 -16.89 -0.18 -5.00
N SER A 64 -16.60 -1.44 -5.32
CA SER A 64 -16.40 -2.46 -4.29
C SER A 64 -15.06 -2.26 -3.59
N GLY A 65 -14.97 -2.65 -2.31
CA GLY A 65 -13.73 -2.53 -1.52
C GLY A 65 -12.58 -3.32 -2.14
N LEU A 66 -12.89 -4.50 -2.69
CA LEU A 66 -11.91 -5.35 -3.35
C LEU A 66 -11.37 -4.72 -4.64
N GLN A 67 -12.26 -4.14 -5.47
CA GLN A 67 -11.82 -3.40 -6.67
C GLN A 67 -10.92 -2.22 -6.33
N LEU A 68 -11.29 -1.43 -5.32
CA LEU A 68 -10.48 -0.31 -4.87
C LEU A 68 -9.11 -0.78 -4.36
N GLY A 69 -9.09 -1.81 -3.53
CA GLY A 69 -7.85 -2.39 -3.00
C GLY A 69 -6.91 -2.88 -4.10
N ILE A 70 -7.45 -3.59 -5.10
CA ILE A 70 -6.67 -4.04 -6.26
C ILE A 70 -6.12 -2.84 -7.04
N ILE A 71 -6.95 -1.84 -7.37
CA ILE A 71 -6.48 -0.66 -8.11
C ILE A 71 -5.37 0.06 -7.33
N MET A 72 -5.52 0.20 -6.01
CA MET A 72 -4.51 0.83 -5.16
C MET A 72 -3.21 0.03 -5.16
N SER A 73 -3.26 -1.29 -4.99
CA SER A 73 -2.06 -2.15 -5.01
C SER A 73 -1.40 -2.18 -6.38
N VAL A 74 -2.16 -2.30 -7.48
CA VAL A 74 -1.61 -2.26 -8.84
C VAL A 74 -0.96 -0.90 -9.14
N THR A 75 -1.58 0.19 -8.70
CA THR A 75 -0.99 1.53 -8.85
C THR A 75 0.35 1.61 -8.11
N ALA A 76 0.42 1.11 -6.88
CA ALA A 76 1.66 1.07 -6.12
C ALA A 76 2.75 0.23 -6.81
N LEU A 77 2.40 -0.96 -7.32
CA LEU A 77 3.35 -1.83 -8.05
C LEU A 77 3.87 -1.16 -9.32
N ILE A 78 3.01 -0.46 -10.06
CA ILE A 78 3.43 0.30 -11.24
C ILE A 78 4.43 1.39 -10.84
N LEU A 79 4.16 2.13 -9.77
CA LEU A 79 5.09 3.13 -9.25
C LEU A 79 6.39 2.50 -8.75
N ASP A 80 6.35 1.28 -8.19
CA ASP A 80 7.56 0.57 -7.80
C ASP A 80 8.44 0.24 -9.01
N VAL A 81 7.85 -0.20 -10.14
CA VAL A 81 8.59 -0.43 -11.39
C VAL A 81 9.27 0.85 -11.88
N PHE A 82 8.54 1.97 -11.88
CA PHE A 82 9.02 3.21 -12.49
C PHE A 82 9.90 4.06 -11.56
N ILE A 83 9.74 3.90 -10.24
CA ILE A 83 10.36 4.78 -9.24
C ILE A 83 11.20 3.98 -8.24
N THR A 84 10.57 3.12 -7.43
CA THR A 84 11.26 2.44 -6.32
C THR A 84 12.42 1.59 -6.81
N VAL A 85 12.21 0.77 -7.84
CA VAL A 85 13.26 -0.11 -8.35
C VAL A 85 14.43 0.68 -8.96
N PRO A 86 14.22 1.56 -9.95
CA PRO A 86 15.34 2.26 -10.60
C PRO A 86 16.06 3.27 -9.70
N TYR A 87 15.36 3.92 -8.77
CA TYR A 87 15.96 4.98 -7.94
C TYR A 87 16.36 4.55 -6.53
N VAL A 88 15.88 3.40 -6.03
CA VAL A 88 16.18 2.93 -4.67
C VAL A 88 16.84 1.54 -4.70
N GLU A 89 16.20 0.55 -5.33
CA GLU A 89 16.70 -0.84 -5.29
C GLU A 89 17.97 -1.05 -6.13
N ILE A 90 18.02 -0.54 -7.37
CA ILE A 90 19.20 -0.68 -8.24
C ILE A 90 20.45 -0.02 -7.65
N PRO A 91 20.39 1.23 -7.11
CA PRO A 91 21.51 1.83 -6.40
C PRO A 91 21.98 1.02 -5.18
N ASN A 92 21.05 0.32 -4.51
CA ASN A 92 21.34 -0.57 -3.39
C ASN A 92 21.83 -1.97 -3.83
N GLY A 93 22.12 -2.17 -5.11
CA GLY A 93 22.66 -3.42 -5.67
C GLY A 93 21.62 -4.51 -5.94
N ARG A 94 20.33 -4.17 -5.92
CA ARG A 94 19.23 -5.11 -6.21
C ARG A 94 18.74 -4.97 -7.64
N SER A 95 17.99 -5.97 -8.12
CA SER A 95 17.44 -6.01 -9.48
C SER A 95 15.92 -6.09 -9.45
N TYR A 96 15.28 -5.84 -10.60
CA TYR A 96 13.83 -6.06 -10.77
C TYR A 96 13.43 -7.48 -10.34
N GLU A 97 14.21 -8.49 -10.71
CA GLU A 97 13.95 -9.88 -10.32
C GLU A 97 13.99 -10.05 -8.79
N SER A 98 15.02 -9.54 -8.12
CA SER A 98 15.14 -9.62 -6.66
C SER A 98 14.00 -8.90 -5.92
N PHE A 99 13.49 -7.81 -6.48
CA PHE A 99 12.40 -7.05 -5.90
C PHE A 99 11.04 -7.76 -6.07
N PHE A 100 10.72 -8.21 -7.30
CA PHE A 100 9.44 -8.87 -7.58
C PHE A 100 9.35 -10.30 -7.05
N THR A 101 10.48 -10.96 -6.80
CA THR A 101 10.52 -12.26 -6.09
C THR A 101 10.44 -12.10 -4.57
N SER A 102 10.54 -10.88 -4.04
CA SER A 102 10.48 -10.60 -2.60
C SER A 102 9.09 -10.92 -2.03
N PRO A 103 8.97 -11.83 -1.04
CA PRO A 103 7.69 -12.12 -0.40
C PRO A 103 7.08 -10.90 0.29
N VAL A 104 7.92 -9.97 0.77
CA VAL A 104 7.49 -8.77 1.50
C VAL A 104 6.59 -7.90 0.63
N LEU A 105 6.95 -7.71 -0.65
CA LEU A 105 6.16 -6.92 -1.60
C LEU A 105 4.75 -7.49 -1.77
N TRP A 106 4.65 -8.81 -1.95
CA TRP A 106 3.36 -9.48 -2.14
C TRP A 106 2.52 -9.46 -0.86
N ILE A 107 3.16 -9.60 0.30
CA ILE A 107 2.50 -9.47 1.61
C ILE A 107 1.94 -8.05 1.78
N LEU A 108 2.71 -7.01 1.41
CA LEU A 108 2.25 -5.61 1.47
C LEU A 108 1.07 -5.38 0.51
N ALA A 109 1.20 -5.81 -0.75
CA ALA A 109 0.16 -5.66 -1.76
C ALA A 109 -1.14 -6.38 -1.37
N PHE A 110 -1.01 -7.60 -0.83
CA PHE A 110 -2.12 -8.39 -0.32
C PHE A 110 -2.76 -7.72 0.91
N THR A 111 -1.95 -7.32 1.90
CA THR A 111 -2.42 -6.67 3.12
C THR A 111 -3.17 -5.38 2.82
N ASN A 112 -2.67 -4.57 1.86
CA ASN A 112 -3.35 -3.38 1.40
C ASN A 112 -4.74 -3.70 0.82
N ALA A 113 -4.80 -4.60 -0.17
CA ALA A 113 -6.05 -4.95 -0.82
C ALA A 113 -7.06 -5.59 0.17
N PHE A 114 -6.59 -6.49 1.02
CA PHE A 114 -7.39 -7.17 2.03
C PHE A 114 -7.93 -6.19 3.08
N THR A 115 -7.12 -5.24 3.52
CA THR A 115 -7.54 -4.20 4.48
C THR A 115 -8.65 -3.34 3.90
N VAL A 116 -8.50 -2.85 2.66
CA VAL A 116 -9.53 -2.04 1.99
C VAL A 116 -10.83 -2.84 1.84
N TYR A 117 -10.73 -4.13 1.48
CA TYR A 117 -11.89 -5.02 1.39
C TYR A 117 -12.61 -5.19 2.73
N ILE A 118 -11.90 -5.57 3.80
CA ILE A 118 -12.49 -5.74 5.13
C ILE A 118 -13.11 -4.44 5.62
N TRP A 119 -12.40 -3.31 5.47
CA TRP A 119 -12.89 -2.02 5.92
C TRP A 119 -14.20 -1.66 5.24
N LYS A 120 -14.29 -1.83 3.90
CA LYS A 120 -15.51 -1.56 3.15
C LYS A 120 -16.64 -2.52 3.54
N LYS A 121 -16.36 -3.82 3.67
CA LYS A 121 -17.35 -4.81 4.13
C LYS A 121 -17.92 -4.47 5.50
N ARG A 122 -17.08 -4.04 6.45
CA ARG A 122 -17.53 -3.56 7.77
C ARG A 122 -18.40 -2.31 7.69
N GLN A 123 -18.10 -1.38 6.78
CA GLN A 123 -18.92 -0.18 6.59
C GLN A 123 -20.28 -0.51 5.98
N ASP A 124 -20.34 -1.47 5.06
CA ASP A 124 -21.60 -1.89 4.43
C ASP A 124 -22.51 -2.60 5.43
N LEU A 125 -21.96 -3.46 6.30
CA LEU A 125 -22.69 -4.11 7.41
C LEU A 125 -23.25 -3.12 8.44
N LYS A 126 -22.56 -2.00 8.68
CA LYS A 126 -23.06 -0.95 9.59
C LYS A 126 -24.22 -0.14 9.00
N LYS A 127 -24.43 -0.19 7.68
CA LYS A 127 -25.46 0.60 6.98
C LYS A 127 -26.75 -0.18 6.76
N THR A 128 -26.77 -1.49 6.97
CA THR A 128 -28.00 -2.30 7.00
C THR A 128 -28.63 -2.18 8.39
N PRO A 129 -29.80 -1.51 8.54
CA PRO A 129 -30.57 -1.60 9.77
C PRO A 129 -31.05 -3.05 9.92
N VAL A 130 -30.81 -3.61 11.11
CA VAL A 130 -31.43 -4.89 11.54
C VAL A 130 -32.89 -4.63 11.84
#